data_AF-A0A246PU38-F1
#
_entry.id   AF-A0A246PU38-F1
#
_cell.length_a   1.000
_cell.length_b   1.000
_cell.length_c   1.000
_cell.angle_alpha   90.00
_cell.angle_beta   90.00
_cell.angle_gamma   90.00
#
_symmetry.space_group_name_H-M   'P 1'
#
loop_
_entity.id
_entity.type
_entity.pdbx_description
1 polymer ?
#
loop_
_entity_poly.entity_id
_entity_poly.type
_entity_poly.pdbx_seq_one_letter_code
_entity_poly.pdbx_strand_id
1 'polypeptide(L)' 'MNKKVKRFKYFMVVLACIAIFGTILPNALDPNETLAGKISIVVFGTMGACLLFSIMYFIVKKAILRGGK' A
#
# COMPACT_ATOMS: atom_id res chain seq x y z
N MET A 1 13.65 -17.60 -1.24
CA MET A 1 13.39 -16.24 -1.78
C MET A 1 14.68 -15.42 -1.66
N ASN A 2 15.13 -14.79 -2.76
CA ASN A 2 16.43 -14.12 -2.81
C ASN A 2 16.48 -12.93 -1.80
N LYS A 3 17.60 -12.69 -1.10
CA LYS A 3 17.70 -11.65 -0.05
C LYS A 3 17.33 -10.25 -0.56
N LYS A 4 17.62 -9.95 -1.84
CA LYS A 4 17.21 -8.71 -2.52
C LYS A 4 15.69 -8.58 -2.65
N VAL A 5 14.98 -9.65 -3.03
CA VAL A 5 13.52 -9.69 -3.14
C VAL A 5 12.86 -9.42 -1.78
N LYS A 6 13.44 -9.96 -0.71
CA LYS A 6 12.92 -9.79 0.66
C LYS A 6 13.03 -8.34 1.14
N ARG A 7 14.16 -7.66 0.87
CA ARG A 7 14.32 -6.22 1.16
C ARG A 7 13.40 -5.34 0.32
N PHE A 8 13.27 -5.62 -0.98
CA PHE A 8 12.36 -4.86 -1.86
C PHE A 8 10.90 -4.97 -1.43
N LYS A 9 10.47 -6.20 -1.05
CA LYS A 9 9.13 -6.41 -0.50
C LYS A 9 8.90 -5.55 0.74
N TYR A 10 9.87 -5.52 1.66
CA TYR A 10 9.77 -4.74 2.90
C TYR A 10 9.70 -3.23 2.62
N PHE A 11 10.54 -2.73 1.70
CA PHE A 11 10.54 -1.32 1.31
C PHE A 11 9.21 -0.88 0.68
N MET A 12 8.65 -1.70 -0.19
CA MET A 12 7.33 -1.42 -0.74
C MET A 12 6.27 -1.37 0.36
N VAL A 13 6.31 -2.29 1.33
CA VAL A 13 5.28 -2.35 2.40
C VAL A 13 5.31 -1.07 3.21
N VAL A 14 6.52 -0.63 3.59
CA VAL A 14 6.72 0.63 4.32
C VAL A 14 6.20 1.82 3.53
N LEU A 15 6.50 1.90 2.22
CA LEU A 15 5.98 2.97 1.35
C LEU A 15 4.46 2.99 1.27
N ALA A 16 3.82 1.83 1.17
CA ALA A 16 2.36 1.76 1.16
C ALA A 16 1.75 2.13 2.51
N CYS A 17 2.36 1.73 3.62
CA CYS A 17 1.95 2.19 4.95
C CYS A 17 2.03 3.72 5.05
N ILE A 18 3.10 4.34 4.58
CA ILE A 18 3.25 5.81 4.56
C ILE A 18 2.17 6.46 3.69
N ALA A 19 1.88 5.91 2.50
CA ALA A 19 0.84 6.42 1.61
C ALA A 19 -0.57 6.34 2.22
N ILE A 20 -0.89 5.23 2.89
CA ILE A 20 -2.15 5.03 3.61
C ILE A 20 -2.24 6.03 4.77
N PHE A 21 -1.19 6.17 5.58
CA PHE A 21 -1.17 7.16 6.65
C PHE A 21 -1.31 8.59 6.11
N GLY A 22 -0.67 8.91 4.98
CA GLY A 22 -0.74 10.22 4.34
C GLY A 22 -2.12 10.59 3.79
N THR A 23 -2.96 9.61 3.45
CA THR A 23 -4.34 9.84 2.99
C THR A 23 -5.36 9.75 4.13
N ILE A 24 -5.19 8.82 5.07
CA ILE A 24 -6.12 8.62 6.19
C ILE A 24 -5.96 9.71 7.25
N LEU A 25 -4.74 10.12 7.59
CA LEU A 25 -4.49 11.09 8.65
C LEU A 25 -5.16 12.47 8.41
N PRO A 26 -5.03 13.10 7.22
CA PRO A 26 -5.72 14.37 6.97
C PRO A 26 -7.25 14.18 6.95
N ASN A 27 -7.75 13.08 6.39
CA ASN A 27 -9.19 12.83 6.32
C ASN A 27 -9.82 12.49 7.69
N ALA A 28 -9.06 11.88 8.60
CA ALA A 28 -9.49 11.63 9.97
C ALA A 28 -9.51 12.90 10.82
N LEU A 29 -8.56 13.82 10.57
CA LEU A 29 -8.46 15.11 11.25
C LEU A 29 -9.41 16.18 10.68
N ASP A 30 -9.98 15.98 9.49
CA ASP A 30 -10.91 16.95 8.90
C ASP A 30 -12.22 17.01 9.70
N PRO A 31 -12.58 18.15 10.31
CA PRO A 31 -13.79 18.26 11.13
C PRO A 31 -15.06 18.38 10.30
N ASN A 32 -14.98 18.57 8.98
CA ASN A 32 -16.14 18.77 8.10
C ASN A 32 -16.70 17.46 7.52
N GLU A 33 -15.94 16.37 7.63
CA GLU A 33 -16.35 15.05 7.13
C GLU A 33 -17.20 14.29 8.16
N THR A 34 -18.33 13.76 7.69
CA THR A 34 -19.21 12.94 8.52
C THR A 34 -18.50 11.65 8.96
N LEU A 35 -18.88 11.10 10.11
CA LEU A 35 -18.36 9.80 10.59
C LEU A 35 -18.44 8.70 9.52
N ALA A 36 -19.52 8.68 8.73
CA ALA A 36 -19.69 7.76 7.62
C ALA A 36 -18.70 8.02 6.45
N GLY A 37 -18.44 9.30 6.12
CA GLY A 37 -17.46 9.69 5.10
C GLY A 37 -16.03 9.28 5.49
N LYS A 38 -15.65 9.50 6.75
CA LYS A 38 -14.35 9.06 7.29
C LYS A 38 -14.15 7.55 7.19
N ILE A 39 -15.16 6.77 7.57
CA ILE A 39 -15.13 5.31 7.49
C ILE A 39 -15.03 4.86 6.04
N SER A 40 -15.82 5.45 5.14
CA SER A 40 -15.81 5.14 3.71
C SER A 40 -14.42 5.32 3.11
N ILE A 41 -13.76 6.46 3.39
CA ILE A 41 -12.44 6.78 2.86
C ILE A 41 -11.37 5.85 3.42
N VAL A 42 -11.42 5.52 4.71
CA VAL A 42 -10.52 4.54 5.32
C VAL A 42 -10.68 3.17 4.68
N VAL A 43 -11.92 2.68 4.51
CA VAL A 43 -12.21 1.37 3.94
C VAL A 43 -11.80 1.29 2.47
N PHE A 44 -12.15 2.31 1.68
CA PHE A 44 -11.81 2.36 0.27
C PHE A 44 -10.29 2.52 0.06
N GLY A 45 -9.64 3.35 0.88
CA GLY A 45 -8.20 3.55 0.87
C GLY A 45 -7.44 2.28 1.25
N THR A 46 -7.89 1.55 2.27
CA THR A 46 -7.26 0.27 2.66
C THR A 46 -7.52 -0.83 1.63
N MET A 47 -8.74 -0.99 1.10
CA MET A 47 -9.00 -1.96 0.02
C MET A 47 -8.16 -1.67 -1.23
N GLY A 48 -8.13 -0.39 -1.66
CA GLY A 48 -7.33 0.04 -2.81
C GLY A 48 -5.84 -0.19 -2.61
N ALA A 49 -5.31 0.16 -1.43
CA ALA A 49 -3.91 -0.06 -1.10
C ALA A 49 -3.56 -1.56 -1.07
N CYS A 50 -4.39 -2.41 -0.46
CA CYS A 50 -4.17 -3.87 -0.43
C CYS A 50 -4.13 -4.51 -1.83
N LEU A 51 -5.01 -4.07 -2.74
CA LEU A 51 -5.02 -4.51 -4.13
C LEU A 51 -3.77 -4.07 -4.89
N LEU A 52 -3.42 -2.78 -4.80
CA LEU A 52 -2.20 -2.25 -5.39
C LEU A 52 -0.95 -2.97 -4.87
N PHE A 53 -0.94 -3.28 -3.58
CA PHE A 53 0.15 -4.00 -2.93
C PHE A 53 0.34 -5.41 -3.49
N SER A 54 -0.77 -6.12 -3.68
CA SER A 54 -0.78 -7.48 -4.22
C SER A 54 -0.34 -7.52 -5.68
N ILE A 55 -0.83 -6.58 -6.51
CA ILE A 55 -0.45 -6.46 -7.92
C ILE A 55 1.03 -6.10 -8.04
N MET A 56 1.49 -5.09 -7.28
CA MET A 56 2.86 -4.63 -7.31
C MET A 56 3.84 -5.72 -6.84
N TYR A 57 3.48 -6.47 -5.79
CA TYR A 57 4.27 -7.63 -5.38
C TYR A 57 4.37 -8.69 -6.47
N PHE A 58 3.28 -8.97 -7.19
CA PHE A 58 3.28 -9.95 -8.28
C PHE A 58 4.17 -9.51 -9.45
N ILE A 59 4.09 -8.23 -9.85
CA ILE A 59 4.93 -7.64 -10.90
C ILE A 59 6.40 -7.68 -10.49
N VAL A 60 6.74 -7.22 -9.29
CA VAL A 60 8.12 -7.21 -8.79
C VAL A 60 8.67 -8.62 -8.64
N LYS A 61 7.89 -9.56 -8.10
CA LYS A 61 8.28 -10.97 -8.02
C LYS A 61 8.59 -11.52 -9.41
N LYS A 62 7.74 -11.24 -10.41
CA LYS A 62 7.92 -11.69 -11.79
C LYS A 62 9.15 -11.03 -12.45
N ALA A 63 9.39 -9.75 -12.21
CA ALA A 63 10.53 -9.00 -12.74
C ALA A 63 11.86 -9.50 -12.16
N ILE A 64 11.94 -9.70 -10.83
CA ILE A 64 13.18 -10.18 -10.19
C ILE A 64 13.48 -11.64 -10.57
N LEU A 65 12.46 -12.49 -10.73
CA LEU A 65 12.65 -13.86 -11.21
C LEU A 65 13.10 -13.92 -12.68
N ARG A 66 12.68 -12.96 -13.53
CA ARG A 66 13.12 -12.86 -14.93
C ARG A 66 14.52 -12.29 -15.10
N GLY A 67 14.97 -11.39 -14.22
CA GLY A 67 16.31 -10.79 -14.27
C GLY A 67 17.42 -11.62 -13.63
N GLY A 68 17.15 -12.87 -13.23
CA GLY A 68 18.12 -13.81 -12.67
C GLY A 68 18.77 -14.74 -13.69
N LYS A 69 18.94 -14.28 -14.93
CA LYS A 69 19.63 -15.00 -16.00
C LYS A 69 20.87 -14.23 -16.42
#